data_AF-A0A7S0C452-F1
#
_entry.id   AF-A0A7S0C452-F1
#
_cell.length_a   1.000
_cell.length_b   1.000
_cell.length_c   1.000
_cell.angle_alpha   90.00
_cell.angle_beta   90.00
_cell.angle_gamma   90.00
#
_symmetry.space_group_name_H-M   'P 1'
#
loop_
_entity.id
_entity.type
_entity.pdbx_description
1 polymer ?
#
loop_
_entity_poly.entity_id
_entity_poly.type
_entity_poly.pdbx_seq_one_letter_code
_entity_poly.pdbx_strand_id
1 'polypeptide(L)'
;KTELRLVHSYMISNYTEGKSFTIILDEMLKKDDGFFESMHDVRNDYCADIVHLIVADADTSTPDVTVYGQASALGAKRKRWTAVSSLAVGAIASATFSHENGHLLGGRHFHSFVDSDVTHGTLMAPLPSCPLGTCERLPVFSSARGTYESYDSVGNRIRSNNKKQIKDNQRSVAKLKNSRKCRNSSSTSSSTKSSNSQCITKEKRKCKDEARKNTFVGLVNESKLNECMEDASSLCK
;
A
#
# COMPACT_ATOMS: atom_id res chain seq x y z
N LYS A 1 16.14 3.57 3.86
CA LYS A 1 15.00 3.85 2.96
C LYS A 1 13.86 2.93 3.35
N THR A 2 12.63 3.43 3.42
CA THR A 2 11.42 2.61 3.61
C THR A 2 10.76 2.47 2.25
N GLU A 3 10.46 1.25 1.83
CA GLU A 3 9.80 0.99 0.53
C GLU A 3 8.81 -0.16 0.66
N LEU A 4 7.70 -0.05 -0.04
CA LEU A 4 6.77 -1.16 -0.25
C LEU A 4 7.18 -1.87 -1.53
N ARG A 5 7.24 -3.20 -1.47
CA ARG A 5 7.52 -4.05 -2.63
C ARG A 5 6.35 -4.99 -2.84
N LEU A 6 5.66 -4.83 -3.96
CA LEU A 6 4.66 -5.80 -4.40
C LEU A 6 5.36 -7.12 -4.70
N VAL A 7 4.97 -8.18 -3.98
CA VAL A 7 5.51 -9.54 -4.19
C VAL A 7 4.54 -10.45 -4.94
N HIS A 8 3.24 -10.16 -4.86
CA HIS A 8 2.17 -10.89 -5.55
C HIS A 8 0.88 -10.06 -5.57
N SER A 9 0.03 -10.30 -6.57
CA SER A 9 -1.33 -9.75 -6.71
C SER A 9 -2.21 -10.77 -7.42
N TYR A 10 -3.48 -10.85 -7.02
CA TYR A 10 -4.48 -11.73 -7.61
C TYR A 10 -5.89 -11.22 -7.27
N MET A 11 -6.87 -11.68 -8.03
CA MET A 11 -8.29 -11.40 -7.80
C MET A 11 -8.92 -12.56 -7.01
N ILE A 12 -9.76 -12.23 -6.02
CA ILE A 12 -10.45 -13.22 -5.18
C ILE A 12 -11.83 -13.48 -5.78
N SER A 13 -12.01 -14.64 -6.40
CA SER A 13 -13.22 -14.95 -7.19
C SER A 13 -14.49 -15.18 -6.37
N ASN A 14 -14.36 -15.52 -5.08
CA ASN A 14 -15.45 -15.82 -4.16
C ASN A 14 -15.73 -14.70 -3.15
N TYR A 15 -15.16 -13.51 -3.36
CA TYR A 15 -15.38 -12.37 -2.49
C TYR A 15 -16.55 -11.52 -3.00
N THR A 16 -17.57 -11.35 -2.16
CA THR A 16 -18.70 -10.47 -2.43
C THR A 16 -18.48 -9.12 -1.76
N GLU A 17 -18.48 -8.07 -2.58
CA GLU A 17 -18.36 -6.67 -2.17
C GLU A 17 -19.63 -6.12 -1.51
N GLY A 18 -19.59 -4.89 -1.00
CA GLY A 18 -20.73 -4.26 -0.29
C GLY A 18 -20.80 -4.61 1.20
N LYS A 19 -19.72 -5.11 1.80
CA LYS A 19 -19.55 -5.20 3.26
C LYS A 19 -18.85 -3.95 3.79
N SER A 20 -19.04 -3.63 5.07
CA SER A 20 -18.27 -2.55 5.70
C SER A 20 -16.80 -2.94 5.85
N PHE A 21 -15.87 -1.97 5.79
CA PHE A 21 -14.43 -2.25 5.90
C PHE A 21 -14.02 -3.00 7.18
N THR A 22 -14.73 -2.77 8.29
CA THR A 22 -14.47 -3.49 9.54
C THR A 22 -14.80 -4.97 9.42
N ILE A 23 -15.95 -5.31 8.81
CA ILE A 23 -16.32 -6.71 8.56
C ILE A 23 -15.28 -7.36 7.64
N ILE A 24 -14.89 -6.66 6.57
CA ILE A 24 -13.90 -7.14 5.60
C ILE A 24 -12.57 -7.45 6.29
N LEU A 25 -12.07 -6.53 7.12
CA LEU A 25 -10.82 -6.74 7.86
C LEU A 25 -10.91 -7.92 8.84
N ASP A 26 -12.04 -8.07 9.52
CA ASP A 26 -12.26 -9.18 10.44
C ASP A 26 -12.26 -10.54 9.71
N GLU A 27 -12.85 -10.60 8.52
CA GLU A 27 -12.82 -11.78 7.65
C GLU A 27 -11.40 -12.06 7.13
N MET A 28 -10.68 -11.06 6.63
CA MET A 28 -9.28 -11.23 6.19
C MET A 28 -8.37 -11.77 7.29
N LEU A 29 -8.65 -11.49 8.57
CA LEU A 29 -7.84 -11.96 9.69
C LEU A 29 -8.21 -13.38 10.17
N LYS A 30 -9.41 -13.87 9.87
CA LYS A 30 -9.83 -15.24 10.16
C LYS A 30 -9.24 -16.18 9.11
N LYS A 31 -8.94 -17.41 9.53
CA LYS A 31 -8.26 -18.41 8.69
C LYS A 31 -9.20 -19.47 8.11
N ASP A 32 -10.38 -19.61 8.71
CA ASP A 32 -11.26 -20.76 8.55
C ASP A 32 -12.73 -20.30 8.39
N ASP A 33 -12.94 -19.16 7.71
CA ASP A 33 -14.27 -18.61 7.46
C ASP A 33 -14.75 -18.83 6.03
N GLY A 34 -13.97 -19.54 5.20
CA GLY A 34 -14.29 -19.83 3.80
C GLY A 34 -14.14 -18.64 2.82
N PHE A 35 -13.83 -17.42 3.29
CA PHE A 35 -13.74 -16.24 2.43
C PHE A 35 -12.30 -15.96 1.98
N PHE A 36 -11.36 -15.89 2.94
CA PHE A 36 -9.97 -15.48 2.69
C PHE A 36 -8.92 -16.56 3.00
N GLU A 37 -9.32 -17.83 3.10
CA GLU A 37 -8.40 -18.92 3.48
C GLU A 37 -7.16 -18.97 2.55
N SER A 38 -7.40 -18.88 1.24
CA SER A 38 -6.35 -18.84 0.22
C SER A 38 -5.40 -17.64 0.38
N MET A 39 -5.87 -16.52 0.95
CA MET A 39 -5.04 -15.34 1.19
C MET A 39 -3.94 -15.61 2.20
N HIS A 40 -4.21 -16.39 3.25
CA HIS A 40 -3.19 -16.73 4.25
C HIS A 40 -2.10 -17.60 3.63
N ASP A 41 -2.47 -18.55 2.77
CA ASP A 41 -1.52 -19.43 2.07
C ASP A 41 -0.70 -18.66 1.04
N VAL A 42 -1.34 -17.83 0.21
CA VAL A 42 -0.65 -16.94 -0.73
C VAL A 42 0.31 -16.01 0.01
N ARG A 43 -0.12 -15.38 1.11
CA ARG A 43 0.77 -14.59 1.95
C ARG A 43 1.97 -15.41 2.43
N ASN A 44 1.75 -16.67 2.79
CA ASN A 44 2.80 -17.56 3.28
C ASN A 44 3.79 -17.94 2.18
N ASP A 45 3.32 -18.23 0.98
CA ASP A 45 4.14 -18.70 -0.13
C ASP A 45 4.96 -17.57 -0.76
N TYR A 46 4.41 -16.36 -0.82
CA TYR A 46 5.12 -15.18 -1.31
C TYR A 46 5.82 -14.38 -0.21
N CYS A 47 5.76 -14.86 1.04
CA CYS A 47 6.40 -14.24 2.18
C CYS A 47 6.05 -12.76 2.35
N ALA A 48 4.78 -12.42 2.11
CA ALA A 48 4.31 -11.05 2.21
C ALA A 48 4.18 -10.62 3.68
N ASP A 49 4.78 -9.48 4.05
CA ASP A 49 4.70 -8.96 5.42
C ASP A 49 3.31 -8.40 5.73
N ILE A 50 2.72 -7.73 4.76
CA ILE A 50 1.38 -7.11 4.79
C ILE A 50 0.56 -7.60 3.60
N VAL A 51 -0.77 -7.53 3.71
CA VAL A 51 -1.71 -7.78 2.61
C VAL A 51 -2.70 -6.64 2.54
N HIS A 52 -3.05 -6.23 1.32
CA HIS A 52 -3.97 -5.13 1.08
C HIS A 52 -5.06 -5.62 0.12
N LEU A 53 -6.32 -5.53 0.53
CA LEU A 53 -7.46 -5.80 -0.34
C LEU A 53 -7.96 -4.52 -1.00
N ILE A 54 -8.11 -4.54 -2.31
CA ILE A 54 -8.68 -3.44 -3.08
C ILE A 54 -10.10 -3.85 -3.48
N VAL A 55 -11.08 -2.99 -3.21
CA VAL A 55 -12.51 -3.26 -3.49
C VAL A 55 -13.11 -2.15 -4.34
N ALA A 56 -14.02 -2.49 -5.25
CA ALA A 56 -14.73 -1.48 -6.04
C ALA A 56 -15.85 -0.83 -5.23
N ASP A 57 -16.60 -1.62 -4.47
CA ASP A 57 -17.73 -1.23 -3.64
C ASP A 57 -17.56 -1.74 -2.20
N ALA A 58 -17.57 -0.80 -1.26
CA ALA A 58 -17.60 -1.09 0.16
C ALA A 58 -18.80 -0.36 0.74
N ASP A 59 -19.54 -1.02 1.62
CA ASP A 59 -20.66 -0.36 2.27
C ASP A 59 -20.13 0.74 3.21
N THR A 60 -20.35 1.99 2.80
CA THR A 60 -20.03 3.19 3.58
C THR A 60 -21.24 3.69 4.37
N SER A 61 -22.28 2.88 4.60
CA SER A 61 -23.58 3.25 5.21
C SER A 61 -23.53 3.87 6.62
N THR A 62 -22.35 4.16 7.18
CA THR A 62 -22.25 5.06 8.33
C THR A 62 -22.53 6.50 7.87
N PRO A 63 -23.65 7.12 8.30
CA PRO A 63 -24.19 8.33 7.69
C PRO A 63 -23.33 9.61 7.86
N ASP A 64 -22.29 9.59 8.70
CA ASP A 64 -21.57 10.80 9.10
C ASP A 64 -20.08 10.85 8.72
N VAL A 65 -19.52 9.79 8.12
CA VAL A 65 -18.10 9.77 7.71
C VAL A 65 -17.94 9.00 6.41
N THR A 66 -17.47 9.67 5.36
CA THR A 66 -16.99 8.99 4.16
C THR A 66 -15.69 8.26 4.50
N VAL A 67 -15.77 6.95 4.68
CA VAL A 67 -14.60 6.08 4.87
C VAL A 67 -14.25 5.50 3.51
N TYR A 68 -12.96 5.53 3.15
CA TYR A 68 -12.47 4.96 1.89
C TYR A 68 -11.56 3.74 2.07
N GLY A 69 -11.20 3.42 3.30
CA GLY A 69 -10.31 2.33 3.63
C GLY A 69 -10.16 2.14 5.12
N GLN A 70 -9.50 1.04 5.50
CA GLN A 70 -9.21 0.74 6.89
C GLN A 70 -7.99 -0.18 7.02
N ALA A 71 -7.16 0.08 8.04
CA ALA A 71 -6.08 -0.80 8.44
C ALA A 71 -6.42 -1.57 9.72
N SER A 72 -6.02 -2.84 9.79
CA SER A 72 -6.25 -3.68 10.97
C SER A 72 -5.46 -3.23 12.22
N ALA A 73 -4.38 -2.46 12.05
CA ALA A 73 -3.55 -2.02 13.16
C ALA A 73 -2.81 -0.72 12.91
N LEU A 74 -2.40 -0.12 14.04
CA LEU A 74 -1.35 0.87 14.11
C LEU A 74 -0.02 0.18 14.42
N GLY A 75 0.86 0.12 13.42
CA GLY A 75 2.22 -0.43 13.54
C GLY A 75 2.28 -1.95 13.47
N ALA A 76 3.47 -2.50 13.75
CA ALA A 76 3.73 -3.92 13.62
C ALA A 76 3.00 -4.73 14.70
N LYS A 77 1.92 -5.41 14.30
CA LYS A 77 1.22 -6.38 15.15
C LYS A 77 1.15 -7.71 14.42
N ARG A 78 1.73 -8.78 15.01
CA ARG A 78 1.83 -10.11 14.38
C ARG A 78 0.49 -10.67 13.86
N LYS A 79 -0.62 -10.31 14.49
CA LYS A 79 -1.98 -10.77 14.14
C LYS A 79 -2.77 -9.77 13.29
N ARG A 80 -2.21 -8.60 12.94
CA ARG A 80 -2.93 -7.52 12.27
C ARG A 80 -2.01 -6.87 11.23
N TRP A 81 -2.04 -7.45 10.04
CA TRP A 81 -1.15 -7.16 8.90
C TRP A 81 -1.94 -6.85 7.62
N THR A 82 -3.24 -6.65 7.75
CA THR A 82 -4.18 -6.44 6.65
C THR A 82 -4.64 -4.98 6.60
N ALA A 83 -4.88 -4.49 5.39
CA ALA A 83 -5.57 -3.24 5.10
C ALA A 83 -6.55 -3.45 3.95
N VAL A 84 -7.53 -2.57 3.83
CA VAL A 84 -8.50 -2.53 2.74
C VAL A 84 -8.65 -1.09 2.24
N SER A 85 -8.78 -0.90 0.92
CA SER A 85 -9.07 0.40 0.29
C SER A 85 -10.10 0.25 -0.83
N SER A 86 -10.95 1.26 -0.98
CA SER A 86 -11.87 1.40 -2.10
C SER A 86 -11.16 1.95 -3.36
N LEU A 87 -11.70 1.61 -4.53
CA LEU A 87 -11.35 2.18 -5.83
C LEU A 87 -12.18 3.43 -6.20
N ALA A 88 -13.06 3.89 -5.31
CA ALA A 88 -13.81 5.12 -5.54
C ALA A 88 -12.87 6.29 -5.85
N VAL A 89 -13.32 7.22 -6.72
CA VAL A 89 -12.51 8.38 -7.13
C VAL A 89 -11.99 9.18 -5.92
N GLY A 90 -12.83 9.36 -4.89
CA GLY A 90 -12.43 10.02 -3.65
C GLY A 90 -11.35 9.27 -2.85
N ALA A 91 -11.35 7.94 -2.91
CA ALA A 91 -10.32 7.12 -2.28
C ALA A 91 -8.94 7.31 -2.95
N ILE A 92 -8.94 7.39 -4.28
CA ILE A 92 -7.74 7.64 -5.10
C ILE A 92 -7.22 9.05 -4.84
N ALA A 93 -8.07 10.06 -4.94
CA ALA A 93 -7.73 11.47 -4.72
C ALA A 93 -7.21 11.73 -3.30
N SER A 94 -7.69 10.97 -2.31
CA SER A 94 -7.22 11.07 -0.92
C SER A 94 -6.04 10.16 -0.59
N ALA A 95 -5.43 9.50 -1.59
CA ALA A 95 -4.29 8.59 -1.44
C ALA A 95 -4.53 7.48 -0.40
N THR A 96 -5.75 6.93 -0.35
CA THR A 96 -6.19 6.02 0.72
C THR A 96 -5.31 4.79 0.86
N PHE A 97 -4.90 4.16 -0.24
CA PHE A 97 -3.97 3.03 -0.19
C PHE A 97 -2.70 3.35 0.63
N SER A 98 -2.09 4.50 0.37
CA SER A 98 -0.88 4.95 1.06
C SER A 98 -1.17 5.33 2.52
N HIS A 99 -2.34 5.89 2.80
CA HIS A 99 -2.82 6.19 4.15
C HIS A 99 -2.91 4.93 5.02
N GLU A 100 -3.60 3.89 4.54
CA GLU A 100 -3.78 2.65 5.30
C GLU A 100 -2.46 1.89 5.51
N ASN A 101 -1.57 1.92 4.52
CA ASN A 101 -0.21 1.42 4.70
C ASN A 101 0.57 2.25 5.75
N GLY A 102 0.33 3.56 5.81
CA GLY A 102 0.84 4.44 6.87
C GLY A 102 0.41 3.96 8.26
N HIS A 103 -0.85 3.59 8.44
CA HIS A 103 -1.35 2.98 9.69
C HIS A 103 -0.62 1.68 10.03
N LEU A 104 -0.47 0.74 9.09
CA LEU A 104 0.27 -0.51 9.34
C LEU A 104 1.75 -0.25 9.72
N LEU A 105 2.33 0.86 9.27
CA LEU A 105 3.66 1.34 9.65
C LEU A 105 3.66 2.20 10.92
N GLY A 106 2.53 2.33 11.61
CA GLY A 106 2.41 3.00 12.90
C GLY A 106 2.05 4.48 12.83
N GLY A 107 1.82 5.02 11.63
CA GLY A 107 1.34 6.38 11.43
C GLY A 107 -0.04 6.56 12.05
N ARG A 108 -0.26 7.74 12.62
CA ARG A 108 -1.51 8.12 13.30
C ARG A 108 -2.12 9.34 12.64
N HIS A 109 -3.44 9.45 12.79
CA HIS A 109 -4.14 10.68 12.47
C HIS A 109 -3.60 11.80 13.35
N PHE A 110 -3.14 12.86 12.70
CA PHE A 110 -2.80 14.11 13.35
C PHE A 110 -3.35 15.23 12.49
N HIS A 111 -3.93 16.24 13.13
CA HIS A 111 -4.20 17.52 12.50
C HIS A 111 -2.86 18.25 12.35
N SER A 112 -2.12 17.90 11.31
CA SER A 112 -1.05 18.73 10.75
C SER A 112 -1.56 19.29 9.45
N PHE A 113 -2.28 20.39 9.59
CA PHE A 113 -2.45 21.33 8.50
C PHE A 113 -1.09 21.98 8.28
N VAL A 114 -0.74 22.13 7.01
CA VAL A 114 0.53 22.72 6.61
C VAL A 114 0.50 24.24 6.71
N ASP A 115 -0.71 24.80 6.81
CA ASP A 115 -0.97 26.22 7.00
C ASP A 115 -2.27 26.37 7.83
N SER A 116 -2.37 27.42 8.66
CA SER A 116 -3.59 27.75 9.41
C SER A 116 -4.76 28.13 8.50
N ASP A 117 -4.47 28.57 7.27
CA ASP A 117 -5.47 29.02 6.30
C ASP A 117 -5.78 27.98 5.20
N VAL A 118 -5.20 26.77 5.25
CA VAL A 118 -5.28 25.82 4.12
C VAL A 118 -5.88 24.45 4.48
N THR A 119 -6.81 24.05 3.60
CA THR A 119 -7.61 22.82 3.46
C THR A 119 -6.84 21.51 3.26
N HIS A 120 -5.50 21.53 3.27
CA HIS A 120 -4.67 20.37 2.92
C HIS A 120 -3.97 19.77 4.14
N GLY A 121 -4.20 18.47 4.35
CA GLY A 121 -3.51 17.69 5.36
C GLY A 121 -2.40 16.82 4.75
N THR A 122 -1.38 16.50 5.53
CA THR A 122 -0.42 15.45 5.13
C THR A 122 -1.08 14.08 4.96
N LEU A 123 -0.37 13.10 4.43
CA LEU A 123 -0.92 11.78 4.07
C LEU A 123 -1.71 11.08 5.19
N MET A 124 -1.40 11.32 6.46
CA MET A 124 -2.13 10.74 7.59
C MET A 124 -3.16 11.67 8.23
N ALA A 125 -3.40 12.86 7.68
CA ALA A 125 -4.45 13.72 8.20
C ALA A 125 -5.80 12.99 8.12
N PRO A 126 -6.64 13.10 9.16
CA PRO A 126 -8.02 12.64 9.05
C PRO A 126 -8.66 13.41 7.89
N LEU A 127 -9.53 12.77 7.11
CA LEU A 127 -10.39 13.53 6.20
C LEU A 127 -11.22 14.46 7.08
N PRO A 128 -11.08 15.79 6.96
CA PRO A 128 -12.04 16.67 7.59
C PRO A 128 -13.42 16.40 6.97
N SER A 129 -14.49 16.67 7.71
CA SER A 129 -15.74 17.10 7.11
C SER A 129 -15.43 18.38 6.32
N CYS A 130 -15.01 18.23 5.06
CA CYS A 130 -14.56 19.31 4.19
C CYS A 130 -15.78 20.17 3.81
N PRO A 131 -15.91 21.41 4.30
CA PRO A 131 -17.09 22.22 4.00
C PRO A 131 -17.19 22.62 2.52
N LEU A 132 -16.09 22.49 1.76
CA LEU A 132 -15.93 22.95 0.37
C LEU A 132 -15.50 21.83 -0.61
N GLY A 133 -15.63 20.56 -0.22
CA GLY A 133 -15.64 19.43 -1.18
C GLY A 133 -14.30 18.89 -1.70
N THR A 134 -13.14 19.48 -1.38
CA THR A 134 -11.82 18.90 -1.74
C THR A 134 -10.80 19.08 -0.63
N CYS A 135 -10.54 18.02 0.16
CA CYS A 135 -9.35 17.96 1.01
C CYS A 135 -8.42 16.90 0.42
N GLU A 136 -7.67 17.29 -0.60
CA GLU A 136 -6.60 16.47 -1.11
C GLU A 136 -5.54 16.28 -0.02
N ARG A 137 -5.05 15.04 0.13
CA ARG A 137 -3.94 14.78 1.04
C ARG A 137 -2.65 15.02 0.29
N LEU A 138 -1.73 15.78 0.89
CA LEU A 138 -0.39 15.89 0.34
C LEU A 138 0.28 14.50 0.32
N PRO A 139 1.03 14.16 -0.75
CA PRO A 139 1.67 12.84 -0.90
C PRO A 139 2.93 12.69 -0.03
N VAL A 140 2.91 13.27 1.18
CA VAL A 140 4.00 13.24 2.15
C VAL A 140 3.50 12.91 3.55
N PHE A 141 4.30 12.14 4.29
CA PHE A 141 4.09 11.95 5.72
C PHE A 141 4.57 13.17 6.50
N SER A 142 3.82 13.56 7.52
CA SER A 142 4.21 14.66 8.39
C SER A 142 5.59 14.48 9.01
N SER A 143 6.34 15.57 9.06
CA SER A 143 7.69 15.58 9.59
C SER A 143 8.06 16.96 10.11
N ALA A 144 8.71 16.99 11.28
CA ALA A 144 9.16 18.23 11.91
C ALA A 144 10.34 18.94 11.23
N ARG A 145 10.89 18.35 10.17
CA ARG A 145 11.99 18.88 9.36
C ARG A 145 11.76 18.63 7.88
N GLY A 146 10.58 18.14 7.50
CA GLY A 146 10.27 17.85 6.11
C GLY A 146 9.58 19.05 5.50
N THR A 147 10.07 19.50 4.35
CA THR A 147 9.37 20.47 3.52
C THR A 147 8.58 19.75 2.43
N TYR A 148 7.58 20.42 1.88
CA TYR A 148 6.89 19.99 0.67
C TYR A 148 6.58 21.22 -0.16
N GLU A 149 7.10 21.27 -1.38
CA GLU A 149 7.01 22.46 -2.24
C GLU A 149 7.45 23.74 -1.49
N SER A 150 6.59 24.76 -1.43
CA SER A 150 6.84 26.02 -0.73
C SER A 150 6.59 25.98 0.78
N TYR A 151 6.16 24.85 1.32
CA TYR A 151 5.80 24.74 2.72
C TYR A 151 6.97 24.31 3.60
N ASP A 152 7.35 25.22 4.50
CA ASP A 152 8.34 24.96 5.54
C ASP A 152 7.73 24.15 6.68
N SER A 153 8.21 22.91 6.85
CA SER A 153 7.77 21.96 7.88
C SER A 153 6.30 21.51 7.78
N VAL A 154 6.05 20.39 7.11
CA VAL A 154 4.73 19.72 7.04
C VAL A 154 4.37 18.95 8.33
N GLY A 155 4.68 19.51 9.50
CA GLY A 155 4.46 18.87 10.80
C GLY A 155 5.30 19.47 11.93
N ASN A 156 5.33 18.80 13.09
CA ASN A 156 6.11 19.25 14.24
C ASN A 156 6.66 18.06 15.07
N ARG A 157 7.66 18.32 15.92
CA ARG A 157 8.41 17.25 16.62
C ARG A 157 7.57 16.46 17.62
N ILE A 158 6.53 17.07 18.18
CA ILE A 158 5.83 16.58 19.38
C ILE A 158 4.54 15.87 18.98
N ARG A 159 3.75 16.48 18.09
CA ARG A 159 2.40 16.06 17.75
C ARG A 159 2.27 15.48 16.34
N SER A 160 3.03 15.94 15.35
CA SER A 160 2.87 15.44 13.97
C SER A 160 4.19 15.13 13.28
N ASN A 161 4.68 13.91 13.52
CA ASN A 161 5.92 13.40 12.94
C ASN A 161 5.78 11.92 12.54
N ASN A 162 4.83 11.64 11.64
CA ASN A 162 4.59 10.28 11.15
C ASN A 162 5.81 9.69 10.44
N LYS A 163 6.65 10.52 9.81
CA LYS A 163 7.92 10.08 9.22
C LYS A 163 8.84 9.39 10.23
N LYS A 164 8.89 9.88 11.47
CA LYS A 164 9.64 9.22 12.55
C LYS A 164 8.97 7.91 12.96
N GLN A 165 7.67 7.91 13.20
CA GLN A 165 6.92 6.71 13.62
C GLN A 165 7.06 5.56 12.61
N ILE A 166 6.93 5.86 11.33
CA ILE A 166 7.10 4.91 10.23
C ILE A 166 8.52 4.35 10.21
N LYS A 167 9.54 5.23 10.33
CA LYS A 167 10.94 4.82 10.36
C LYS A 167 11.24 3.87 11.53
N ASP A 168 10.65 4.11 12.68
CA ASP A 168 10.86 3.30 13.89
C ASP A 168 10.19 1.92 13.76
N ASN A 169 9.04 1.82 13.09
CA ASN A 169 8.28 0.58 12.93
C ASN A 169 8.65 -0.25 11.70
N GLN A 170 9.25 0.34 10.66
CA GLN A 170 9.49 -0.32 9.36
C GLN A 170 10.18 -1.69 9.49
N ARG A 171 11.14 -1.83 10.43
CA ARG A 171 11.90 -3.08 10.61
C ARG A 171 11.06 -4.18 11.25
N SER A 172 10.12 -3.79 12.11
CA SER A 172 9.22 -4.73 12.78
C SER A 172 8.13 -5.19 11.79
N VAL A 173 7.63 -4.29 10.95
CA VAL A 173 6.68 -4.62 9.88
C VAL A 173 7.33 -5.53 8.84
N ALA A 174 8.53 -5.21 8.35
CA ALA A 174 9.30 -6.02 7.39
C ALA A 174 9.80 -7.38 7.94
N LYS A 175 9.36 -7.76 9.14
CA LYS A 175 9.65 -9.05 9.77
C LYS A 175 8.39 -9.81 10.16
N LEU A 176 7.20 -9.31 9.84
CA LEU A 176 5.93 -9.95 10.19
C LEU A 176 5.83 -11.36 9.62
N LYS A 177 6.43 -11.62 8.45
CA LYS A 177 6.44 -12.95 7.84
C LYS A 177 7.82 -13.61 7.74
N ASN A 178 8.85 -13.08 8.41
CA ASN A 178 10.23 -13.58 8.39
C ASN A 178 10.37 -14.94 9.11
N SER A 179 9.83 -15.98 8.48
CA SER A 179 9.92 -17.39 8.87
C SER A 179 11.13 -18.05 8.20
N ARG A 180 11.61 -19.17 8.75
CA ARG A 180 12.74 -19.94 8.16
C ARG A 180 12.48 -20.34 6.69
N LYS A 181 11.23 -20.68 6.34
CA LYS A 181 10.81 -20.98 4.94
C LYS A 181 11.09 -19.80 4.00
N CYS A 182 10.88 -18.58 4.46
CA CYS A 182 11.10 -17.34 3.70
C CYS A 182 12.57 -16.89 3.58
N ARG A 183 13.46 -17.40 4.44
CA ARG A 183 14.89 -17.11 4.37
C ARG A 183 15.61 -17.95 3.32
N ASN A 184 15.16 -19.18 3.07
CA ASN A 184 15.79 -20.08 2.13
C ASN A 184 15.37 -19.83 0.67
N SER A 185 14.27 -19.10 0.44
CA SER A 185 13.82 -18.72 -0.91
C SER A 185 14.72 -17.65 -1.57
N SER A 186 15.65 -17.05 -0.83
CA SER A 186 16.58 -16.03 -1.33
C SER A 186 17.98 -16.56 -1.65
N SER A 187 18.26 -17.86 -1.44
CA SER A 187 19.62 -18.43 -1.58
C SER A 187 19.79 -19.52 -2.64
N THR A 188 18.83 -19.73 -3.55
CA THR A 188 19.00 -20.72 -4.63
C THR A 188 18.79 -20.09 -5.99
N SER A 189 19.84 -19.44 -6.50
CA SER A 189 19.97 -19.14 -7.92
C SER A 189 21.36 -19.52 -8.42
N SER A 190 21.64 -20.83 -8.41
CA SER A 190 22.63 -21.43 -9.30
C SER A 190 21.89 -22.34 -10.27
N SER A 191 21.47 -21.77 -11.41
CA SER A 191 21.28 -22.57 -12.61
C SER A 191 21.62 -21.73 -13.84
N THR A 192 22.57 -22.27 -14.59
CA THR A 192 23.04 -21.89 -15.92
C THR A 192 21.84 -21.59 -16.82
N LYS A 193 21.75 -20.35 -17.32
CA LYS A 193 20.64 -19.89 -18.15
C LYS A 193 21.16 -19.47 -19.53
N SER A 194 20.61 -20.14 -20.55
CA SER A 194 20.81 -19.88 -21.97
C SER A 194 20.61 -18.40 -22.32
N SER A 195 21.37 -17.92 -23.30
CA SER A 195 21.45 -16.53 -23.77
C SER A 195 20.08 -15.89 -24.06
N ASN A 196 19.09 -16.64 -24.54
CA ASN A 196 17.72 -16.12 -24.74
C ASN A 196 16.99 -15.79 -23.43
N SER A 197 17.21 -16.60 -22.39
CA SER A 197 16.60 -16.36 -21.09
C SER A 197 17.23 -15.16 -20.36
N GLN A 198 18.48 -14.81 -20.69
CA GLN A 198 19.16 -13.60 -20.20
C GLN A 198 18.67 -12.33 -20.92
N CYS A 199 18.36 -12.39 -22.22
CA CYS A 199 17.76 -11.27 -22.97
C CYS A 199 16.40 -10.90 -22.39
N ILE A 200 15.50 -11.89 -22.25
CA ILE A 200 14.14 -11.69 -21.72
C ILE A 200 14.16 -11.15 -20.28
N THR A 201 15.11 -11.60 -19.44
CA THR A 201 15.20 -11.07 -18.06
C THR A 201 15.77 -9.66 -17.97
N LYS A 202 16.61 -9.25 -18.93
CA LYS A 202 17.12 -7.87 -19.01
C LYS A 202 16.06 -6.90 -19.51
N GLU A 203 15.33 -7.24 -20.58
CA GLU A 203 14.28 -6.36 -21.11
C GLU A 203 13.07 -6.27 -20.17
N LYS A 204 12.67 -7.37 -19.52
CA LYS A 204 11.65 -7.32 -18.45
C LYS A 204 12.06 -6.48 -17.25
N ARG A 205 13.36 -6.37 -16.96
CA ARG A 205 13.88 -5.46 -15.92
C ARG A 205 13.80 -4.01 -16.38
N LYS A 206 14.11 -3.72 -17.64
CA LYS A 206 14.03 -2.39 -18.24
C LYS A 206 12.60 -1.85 -18.25
N CYS A 207 11.61 -2.66 -18.68
CA CYS A 207 10.18 -2.31 -18.59
C CYS A 207 9.74 -2.02 -17.15
N LYS A 208 10.20 -2.84 -16.18
CA LYS A 208 9.88 -2.62 -14.75
C LYS A 208 10.51 -1.34 -14.20
N ASP A 209 11.71 -0.99 -14.63
CA ASP A 209 12.41 0.20 -14.17
C ASP A 209 11.86 1.47 -14.83
N GLU A 210 11.35 1.41 -16.07
CA GLU A 210 10.62 2.51 -16.70
C GLU A 210 9.22 2.71 -16.09
N ALA A 211 8.47 1.64 -15.83
CA ALA A 211 7.20 1.72 -15.11
C ALA A 211 7.39 2.34 -13.70
N ARG A 212 8.52 2.06 -13.05
CA ARG A 212 8.87 2.65 -11.74
C ARG A 212 9.26 4.13 -11.81
N LYS A 213 9.83 4.60 -12.92
CA LYS A 213 10.16 6.03 -13.09
C LYS A 213 8.90 6.89 -13.25
N ASN A 214 7.80 6.32 -13.71
CA ASN A 214 6.53 7.02 -13.94
C ASN A 214 5.47 6.81 -12.84
N THR A 215 5.80 6.14 -11.73
CA THR A 215 4.80 5.81 -10.70
C THR A 215 5.24 6.32 -9.33
N PHE A 216 4.79 7.54 -8.97
CA PHE A 216 4.62 7.90 -7.57
C PHE A 216 3.20 7.49 -7.19
N VAL A 217 3.07 6.54 -6.27
CA VAL A 217 1.80 5.92 -5.83
C VAL A 217 1.18 4.93 -6.83
N GLY A 218 1.55 3.65 -6.67
CA GLY A 218 0.62 2.51 -6.64
C GLY A 218 -0.34 2.20 -7.80
N LEU A 219 -0.43 2.99 -8.86
CA LEU A 219 -1.24 2.69 -10.04
C LEU A 219 -0.31 2.35 -11.19
N VAL A 220 0.04 1.07 -11.30
CA VAL A 220 0.60 0.54 -12.54
C VAL A 220 -0.57 0.44 -13.51
N ASN A 221 -0.54 1.23 -14.58
CA ASN A 221 -1.50 1.08 -15.67
C ASN A 221 -1.26 -0.28 -16.34
N GLU A 222 -2.07 -1.28 -15.99
CA GLU A 222 -1.86 -2.69 -16.38
C GLU A 222 -1.85 -2.89 -17.90
N SER A 223 -2.55 -2.05 -18.67
CA SER A 223 -2.53 -2.11 -20.14
C SER A 223 -1.14 -1.82 -20.70
N LYS A 224 -0.45 -0.78 -20.20
CA LYS A 224 0.91 -0.43 -20.63
C LYS A 224 1.96 -1.44 -20.15
N LEU A 225 1.75 -2.08 -19.00
CA LEU A 225 2.64 -3.12 -18.51
C LEU A 225 2.54 -4.39 -19.38
N ASN A 226 1.33 -4.76 -19.78
CA ASN A 226 1.11 -5.93 -20.65
C ASN A 226 1.66 -5.68 -22.07
N GLU A 227 1.44 -4.49 -22.63
CA GLU A 227 1.98 -4.08 -23.94
C GLU A 227 3.53 -4.12 -23.96
N CYS A 228 4.20 -3.60 -22.93
CA CYS A 228 5.67 -3.67 -22.81
C CYS A 228 6.20 -5.10 -22.67
N MET A 229 5.43 -6.00 -22.05
CA MET A 229 5.84 -7.39 -21.81
C MET A 229 5.69 -8.27 -23.06
N GLU A 230 4.74 -7.94 -23.93
CA GLU A 230 4.58 -8.55 -25.26
C GLU A 230 5.71 -8.10 -26.20
N ASP A 231 6.07 -6.81 -26.19
CA ASP A 231 7.19 -6.26 -26.98
C ASP A 231 8.57 -6.80 -26.55
N ALA A 232 8.81 -6.96 -25.26
CA ALA A 232 10.05 -7.58 -24.76
C ALA A 232 10.22 -9.04 -25.21
N SER A 233 9.11 -9.72 -25.54
CA SER A 233 9.12 -11.11 -26.02
C SER A 233 9.30 -11.19 -27.54
N SER A 234 8.98 -10.13 -28.29
CA SER A 234 9.18 -10.05 -29.74
C SER A 234 10.61 -9.63 -30.12
N LEU A 235 11.26 -8.80 -29.29
CA LEU A 235 12.62 -8.29 -29.49
C LEU A 235 13.75 -9.31 -29.20
N CYS A 236 13.46 -10.37 -28.43
CA CYS A 236 14.44 -11.39 -28.03
C CYS A 236 14.23 -12.74 -28.77
N LYS A 237 13.68 -12.72 -30.00
CA LYS A 237 13.60 -13.89 -30.88
C LYS A 237 14.93 -14.17 -31.57
#